data_AF-A0A9D2M290-F1
#
_entry.id   AF-A0A9D2M290-F1
#
_cell.length_a   1.000
_cell.length_b   1.000
_cell.length_c   1.000
_cell.angle_alpha   90.00
_cell.angle_beta   90.00
_cell.angle_gamma   90.00
#
_symmetry.space_group_name_H-M   'P 1'
#
loop_
_entity.id
_entity.type
_entity.pdbx_description
1 polymer ?
#
loop_
_entity_poly.entity_id
_entity_poly.type
_entity_poly.pdbx_seq_one_letter_code
_entity_poly.pdbx_strand_id
1 'polypeptide(L)'
;MELKSNLRILSYTRKLLQGESENLLPFPVRVQKPVFSGPKPQKLPRISPQQAQVDGGALKQFLNEMQNNREGFGHNLLCIRNGAVFCEASWKPYSLDRWHVTHSLCKTFTGTAIGMLVDEGLLNPQELICEIFPEKCSFLTNRKMRTVTVHHLLSMTSGVNFKEVGAVCSSDWLKSFLESDILFEPGTKFDYNSMNTYVLSAIVKRKSGAGLLDFLKPRLFEPLGFGEVAWETCPNGIEKGGWGMYVFAEDAAKLGLLYLQDGVWHTPDGQSQRILSKEWVSAALKTQTVSAQKEEYGYQLWPDSEHQMSMFNGMFGQYVFLARDLNMIVVLQSGAQNLFTRSESYRATARFFAALRAEPQSGKALSACPYRAHFLAPPYCDQQKKKPRTLREKIWHTFFSSTPATVDTACSLLEGHSFSFERNHAGLLPKIIAVMNDFYTAGVQTISFEREGETLVLCWTENNIVQKVPLGFEQPLPFVLDAGGNRFEAACFAQLCSDEDDRAVLKVHIYLTESSSCRLLKLFLPFDERDDVLLCFYETPGLVPMMLSLAQLTGIGQQTDALFRDMDYLSYRLERFGSPVVHGHEETSHDH
;
A
#
# COMPACT_ATOMS: atom_id res chain seq x y z
N MET A 1 0.72 1.80 33.33
CA MET A 1 1.70 1.87 32.22
C MET A 1 1.11 2.58 31.01
N GLU A 2 -0.19 2.44 30.78
CA GLU A 2 -0.97 3.10 29.72
C GLU A 2 -0.83 4.65 29.68
N LEU A 3 -0.82 5.34 30.82
CA LEU A 3 -0.64 6.80 30.84
C LEU A 3 0.66 7.27 30.15
N LYS A 4 1.77 6.54 30.35
CA LYS A 4 3.05 6.86 29.69
C LYS A 4 2.98 6.62 28.18
N SER A 5 2.30 5.55 27.76
CA SER A 5 2.07 5.26 26.34
C SER A 5 1.20 6.33 25.69
N ASN A 6 0.09 6.70 26.33
CA ASN A 6 -0.84 7.72 25.85
C ASN A 6 -0.17 9.10 25.77
N LEU A 7 0.66 9.47 26.75
CA LEU A 7 1.44 10.71 26.70
C LEU A 7 2.45 10.71 25.55
N ARG A 8 3.10 9.58 25.25
CA ARG A 8 3.99 9.45 24.09
C ARG A 8 3.24 9.60 22.77
N ILE A 9 2.09 8.94 22.64
CA ILE A 9 1.23 9.06 21.45
C ILE A 9 0.76 10.51 21.27
N LEU A 10 0.29 11.17 22.33
CA LEU A 10 -0.11 12.58 22.28
C LEU A 10 1.05 13.49 21.89
N SER A 11 2.23 13.28 22.47
CA SER A 11 3.44 14.05 22.12
C SER A 11 3.83 13.82 20.66
N TYR A 12 3.81 12.58 20.18
CA TYR A 12 4.11 12.22 18.80
C TYR A 12 3.13 12.89 17.84
N THR A 13 1.83 12.73 18.05
CA THR A 13 0.78 13.33 17.22
C THR A 13 0.89 14.85 17.19
N ARG A 14 1.13 15.48 18.34
CA ARG A 14 1.31 16.93 18.43
C ARG A 14 2.50 17.40 17.58
N LYS A 15 3.68 16.79 17.76
CA LYS A 15 4.90 17.14 17.00
C LYS A 15 4.70 16.94 15.50
N LEU A 16 4.12 15.81 15.10
CA LEU A 16 3.82 15.50 13.70
C LEU A 16 2.91 16.57 13.07
N LEU A 17 1.82 16.96 13.76
CA LEU A 17 0.91 18.00 13.30
C LEU A 17 1.55 19.39 13.27
N GLN A 18 2.59 19.63 14.08
CA GLN A 18 3.39 20.86 14.10
C GLN A 18 4.50 20.89 13.05
N GLY A 19 4.69 19.80 12.28
CA GLY A 19 5.79 19.70 11.32
C GLY A 19 7.16 19.53 11.99
N GLU A 20 7.19 19.17 13.28
CA GLU A 20 8.43 18.93 14.01
C GLU A 20 8.93 17.51 13.73
N SER A 21 9.98 17.38 12.92
CA SER A 21 10.59 16.10 12.56
C SER A 21 11.73 15.66 13.49
N GLU A 22 12.32 16.59 14.24
CA GLU A 22 13.41 16.30 15.18
C GLU A 22 12.90 15.57 16.44
N ASN A 23 13.57 14.47 16.81
CA ASN A 23 13.25 13.67 18.00
C ASN A 23 11.76 13.30 18.09
N LEU A 24 11.15 13.00 16.94
CA LEU A 24 9.73 12.64 16.85
C LEU A 24 9.47 11.28 17.52
N LEU A 25 10.34 10.30 17.26
CA LEU A 25 10.29 8.97 17.87
C LEU A 25 11.10 8.92 19.16
N PRO A 26 10.68 8.09 20.14
CA PRO A 26 11.41 7.93 21.40
C PRO A 26 12.66 7.04 21.28
N PHE A 27 13.00 6.59 20.07
CA PHE A 27 14.15 5.74 19.76
C PHE A 27 14.74 6.09 18.38
N PRO A 28 16.00 5.71 18.09
CA PRO A 28 16.63 5.98 16.81
C PRO A 28 15.87 5.34 15.63
N VAL A 29 15.74 6.09 14.54
CA VAL A 29 15.22 5.60 13.26
C VAL A 29 16.14 4.49 12.74
N ARG A 30 15.56 3.45 12.14
CA ARG A 30 16.28 2.37 11.46
C ARG A 30 15.79 2.28 10.02
N VAL A 31 16.69 1.88 9.12
CA VAL A 31 16.31 1.50 7.76
C VAL A 31 15.46 0.24 7.83
N GLN A 32 14.28 0.28 7.23
CA GLN A 32 13.32 -0.82 7.24
C GLN A 32 13.01 -1.34 5.85
N LYS A 33 13.03 -0.47 4.83
CA LYS A 33 12.71 -0.84 3.45
C LYS A 33 13.75 -1.85 2.93
N PRO A 34 13.34 -3.11 2.64
CA PRO A 34 14.24 -4.07 2.03
C PRO A 34 14.59 -3.66 0.60
N VAL A 35 15.80 -4.03 0.17
CA VAL A 35 16.29 -3.85 -1.20
C VAL A 35 16.20 -5.18 -1.92
N PHE A 36 15.61 -5.20 -3.12
CA PHE A 36 15.51 -6.40 -3.93
C PHE A 36 16.90 -6.81 -4.41
N SER A 37 17.28 -8.06 -4.15
CA SER A 37 18.59 -8.62 -4.47
C SER A 37 18.56 -10.09 -4.91
N GLY A 38 17.40 -10.73 -4.84
CA GLY A 38 17.22 -12.16 -5.00
C GLY A 38 16.54 -12.58 -6.30
N PRO A 39 16.10 -13.84 -6.39
CA PRO A 39 15.53 -14.39 -7.60
C PRO A 39 14.12 -13.86 -7.87
N LYS A 40 13.74 -13.86 -9.15
CA LYS A 40 12.35 -13.67 -9.58
C LYS A 40 11.55 -14.97 -9.40
N PRO A 41 10.22 -14.88 -9.27
CA PRO A 41 9.39 -16.05 -9.06
C PRO A 41 9.38 -17.00 -10.26
N GLN A 42 9.21 -18.30 -9.97
CA GLN A 42 8.82 -19.27 -10.99
C GLN A 42 7.45 -18.85 -11.57
N LYS A 43 7.38 -18.77 -12.89
CA LYS A 43 6.18 -18.36 -13.61
C LYS A 43 5.17 -19.51 -13.70
N LEU A 44 3.90 -19.25 -13.37
CA LEU A 44 2.75 -20.11 -13.67
C LEU A 44 2.62 -20.37 -15.19
N PRO A 45 1.87 -21.39 -15.63
CA PRO A 45 1.54 -21.53 -17.05
C PRO A 45 0.76 -20.33 -17.57
N ARG A 46 1.00 -19.97 -18.84
CA ARG A 46 0.29 -18.89 -19.55
C ARG A 46 -0.59 -19.48 -20.65
N ILE A 47 -1.85 -19.07 -20.70
CA ILE A 47 -2.83 -19.52 -21.70
C ILE A 47 -3.61 -18.32 -22.25
N SER A 48 -4.28 -18.46 -23.39
CA SER A 48 -5.16 -17.41 -23.90
C SER A 48 -6.47 -17.32 -23.09
N PRO A 49 -7.17 -16.16 -23.09
CA PRO A 49 -8.51 -16.06 -22.51
C PRO A 49 -9.49 -17.10 -23.06
N GLN A 50 -9.36 -17.48 -24.34
CA GLN A 50 -10.18 -18.50 -24.99
C GLN A 50 -9.87 -19.91 -24.44
N GLN A 51 -8.59 -20.25 -24.24
CA GLN A 51 -8.20 -21.51 -23.59
C GLN A 51 -8.66 -21.57 -22.13
N ALA A 52 -8.69 -20.43 -21.44
CA ALA A 52 -9.28 -20.29 -20.12
C ALA A 52 -10.81 -20.26 -20.12
N GLN A 53 -11.45 -20.32 -21.29
CA GLN A 53 -12.89 -20.24 -21.49
C GLN A 53 -13.53 -19.01 -20.82
N VAL A 54 -12.87 -17.86 -20.95
CA VAL A 54 -13.32 -16.57 -20.42
C VAL A 54 -13.95 -15.75 -21.54
N ASP A 55 -15.15 -15.22 -21.30
CA ASP A 55 -15.75 -14.26 -22.23
C ASP A 55 -14.92 -12.97 -22.25
N GLY A 56 -14.47 -12.60 -23.44
CA GLY A 56 -13.59 -11.44 -23.59
C GLY A 56 -14.34 -10.12 -23.74
N GLY A 57 -15.66 -10.12 -23.93
CA GLY A 57 -16.49 -8.93 -23.74
C GLY A 57 -16.46 -8.50 -22.28
N ALA A 58 -16.73 -9.44 -21.37
CA ALA A 58 -16.63 -9.28 -19.92
C ALA A 58 -15.20 -8.91 -19.50
N LEU A 59 -14.17 -9.58 -20.03
CA LEU A 59 -12.78 -9.23 -19.74
C LEU A 59 -12.42 -7.81 -20.22
N LYS A 60 -12.82 -7.44 -21.44
CA LYS A 60 -12.57 -6.09 -21.98
C LYS A 60 -13.28 -5.03 -21.14
N GLN A 61 -14.52 -5.27 -20.74
CA GLN A 61 -15.24 -4.37 -19.85
C GLN A 61 -14.52 -4.23 -18.50
N PHE A 62 -14.10 -5.34 -17.89
CA PHE A 62 -13.35 -5.34 -16.64
C PHE A 62 -12.05 -4.54 -16.74
N LEU A 63 -11.26 -4.74 -17.80
CA LEU A 63 -10.04 -3.98 -18.06
C LEU A 63 -10.31 -2.49 -18.25
N ASN A 64 -11.40 -2.14 -18.95
CA ASN A 64 -11.81 -0.74 -19.13
C ASN A 64 -12.25 -0.09 -17.81
N GLU A 65 -12.95 -0.82 -16.95
CA GLU A 65 -13.34 -0.34 -15.61
C GLU A 65 -12.10 -0.08 -14.75
N MET A 66 -11.11 -0.99 -14.80
CA MET A 66 -9.83 -0.80 -14.11
C MET A 66 -9.03 0.39 -14.66
N GLN A 67 -8.94 0.54 -15.99
CA GLN A 67 -8.22 1.64 -16.62
C GLN A 67 -8.83 3.01 -16.29
N ASN A 68 -10.17 3.07 -16.23
CA ASN A 68 -10.90 4.33 -16.02
C ASN A 68 -11.23 4.59 -14.54
N ASN A 69 -10.73 3.76 -13.62
CA ASN A 69 -10.93 3.96 -12.20
C ASN A 69 -10.31 5.28 -11.73
N ARG A 70 -11.15 6.18 -11.20
CA ARG A 70 -10.74 7.49 -10.69
C ARG A 70 -10.52 7.53 -9.18
N GLU A 71 -10.92 6.48 -8.46
CA GLU A 71 -10.72 6.34 -7.02
C GLU A 71 -9.31 5.81 -6.67
N GLY A 72 -8.56 5.36 -7.68
CA GLY A 72 -7.22 4.82 -7.57
C GLY A 72 -6.71 4.37 -8.94
N PHE A 73 -5.40 4.49 -9.17
CA PHE A 73 -4.81 4.02 -10.42
C PHE A 73 -4.31 2.58 -10.24
N GLY A 74 -4.57 1.73 -11.22
CA GLY A 74 -4.05 0.37 -11.26
C GLY A 74 -2.52 0.38 -11.37
N HIS A 75 -1.85 -0.59 -10.75
CA HIS A 75 -0.41 -0.82 -10.91
C HIS A 75 -0.20 -2.10 -11.72
N ASN A 76 -0.77 -3.20 -11.22
CA ASN A 76 -0.67 -4.53 -11.82
C ASN A 76 -1.98 -5.30 -11.66
N LEU A 77 -2.31 -6.12 -12.67
CA LEU A 77 -3.42 -7.06 -12.70
C LEU A 77 -2.92 -8.41 -13.22
N LEU A 78 -3.32 -9.49 -12.54
CA LEU A 78 -3.07 -10.85 -12.96
C LEU A 78 -4.36 -11.67 -12.80
N CYS A 79 -4.90 -12.22 -13.89
CA CYS A 79 -6.06 -13.10 -13.85
C CYS A 79 -5.65 -14.53 -14.17
N ILE A 80 -6.06 -15.46 -13.32
CA ILE A 80 -5.71 -16.88 -13.39
C ILE A 80 -6.99 -17.70 -13.34
N ARG A 81 -7.05 -18.76 -14.15
CA ARG A 81 -8.12 -19.75 -14.07
C ARG A 81 -7.53 -21.14 -14.27
N ASN A 82 -7.98 -22.12 -13.50
CA ASN A 82 -7.46 -23.49 -13.57
C ASN A 82 -5.93 -23.57 -13.44
N GLY A 83 -5.34 -22.75 -12.56
CA GLY A 83 -3.90 -22.72 -12.30
C GLY A 83 -3.06 -22.01 -13.37
N ALA A 84 -3.64 -21.48 -14.45
CA ALA A 84 -2.93 -20.80 -15.52
C ALA A 84 -3.35 -19.33 -15.67
N VAL A 85 -2.36 -18.45 -15.93
CA VAL A 85 -2.56 -17.03 -16.18
C VAL A 85 -3.15 -16.84 -17.57
N PHE A 86 -4.29 -16.15 -17.66
CA PHE A 86 -4.95 -15.85 -18.93
C PHE A 86 -4.97 -14.36 -19.30
N CYS A 87 -4.70 -13.48 -18.34
CA CYS A 87 -4.60 -12.04 -18.57
C CYS A 87 -3.57 -11.41 -17.62
N GLU A 88 -2.71 -10.57 -18.18
CA GLU A 88 -1.71 -9.77 -17.47
C GLU A 88 -1.90 -8.30 -17.87
N ALA A 89 -1.91 -7.39 -16.90
CA ALA A 89 -1.88 -5.96 -17.18
C ALA A 89 -0.95 -5.20 -16.22
N SER A 90 -0.27 -4.18 -16.73
CA SER A 90 0.52 -3.25 -15.92
C SER A 90 0.32 -1.82 -16.43
N TRP A 91 0.24 -0.89 -15.49
CA TRP A 91 0.20 0.54 -15.76
C TRP A 91 1.60 1.11 -15.62
N LYS A 92 2.18 1.64 -16.69
CA LYS A 92 3.52 2.24 -16.65
C LYS A 92 3.55 3.39 -15.64
N PRO A 93 4.58 3.49 -14.77
CA PRO A 93 5.86 2.75 -14.81
C PRO A 93 5.90 1.42 -14.03
N TYR A 94 4.78 0.96 -13.46
CA TYR A 94 4.70 -0.30 -12.74
C TYR A 94 4.88 -1.52 -13.66
N SER A 95 5.28 -2.63 -13.06
CA SER A 95 5.57 -3.88 -13.77
C SER A 95 5.30 -5.10 -12.88
N LEU A 96 4.78 -6.17 -13.48
CA LEU A 96 4.63 -7.48 -12.85
C LEU A 96 5.98 -8.17 -12.54
N ASP A 97 7.10 -7.64 -13.06
CA ASP A 97 8.45 -8.13 -12.81
C ASP A 97 9.14 -7.47 -11.60
N ARG A 98 8.40 -6.66 -10.84
CA ARG A 98 8.84 -6.13 -9.55
C ARG A 98 7.98 -6.70 -8.43
N TRP A 99 8.61 -6.88 -7.26
CA TRP A 99 7.84 -7.06 -6.04
C TRP A 99 7.09 -5.78 -5.67
N HIS A 100 6.12 -5.90 -4.78
CA HIS A 100 5.32 -4.78 -4.35
C HIS A 100 4.96 -4.94 -2.88
N VAL A 101 4.86 -3.84 -2.17
CA VAL A 101 4.34 -3.84 -0.79
C VAL A 101 2.91 -4.38 -0.78
N THR A 102 2.60 -5.27 0.15
CA THR A 102 1.28 -5.90 0.25
C THR A 102 0.33 -5.21 1.21
N HIS A 103 0.84 -4.34 2.09
CA HIS A 103 0.12 -3.87 3.27
C HIS A 103 -0.51 -5.05 4.03
N SER A 104 -1.75 -4.93 4.49
CA SER A 104 -2.47 -5.97 5.24
C SER A 104 -2.74 -7.29 4.52
N LEU A 105 -2.51 -7.39 3.20
CA LEU A 105 -2.68 -8.65 2.47
C LEU A 105 -1.75 -9.75 3.05
N CYS A 106 -0.59 -9.37 3.58
CA CYS A 106 0.34 -10.30 4.22
C CYS A 106 -0.20 -10.97 5.49
N LYS A 107 -1.30 -10.48 6.08
CA LYS A 107 -1.95 -11.15 7.21
C LYS A 107 -2.32 -12.59 6.89
N THR A 108 -2.71 -12.86 5.64
CA THR A 108 -3.03 -14.21 5.18
C THR A 108 -1.79 -15.12 5.19
N PHE A 109 -0.60 -14.61 4.89
CA PHE A 109 0.65 -15.38 5.00
C PHE A 109 0.96 -15.72 6.46
N THR A 110 0.77 -14.77 7.38
CA THR A 110 0.91 -15.03 8.82
C THR A 110 -0.13 -16.05 9.30
N GLY A 111 -1.40 -15.94 8.87
CA GLY A 111 -2.42 -16.94 9.16
C GLY A 111 -2.08 -18.31 8.60
N THR A 112 -1.48 -18.37 7.41
CA THR A 112 -0.97 -19.61 6.79
C THR A 112 0.10 -20.26 7.65
N ALA A 113 1.05 -19.49 8.18
CA ALA A 113 2.08 -20.01 9.09
C ALA A 113 1.48 -20.60 10.37
N ILE A 114 0.46 -19.94 10.93
CA ILE A 114 -0.28 -20.47 12.09
C ILE A 114 -0.98 -21.78 11.73
N GLY A 115 -1.59 -21.88 10.54
CA GLY A 115 -2.17 -23.12 10.05
C GLY A 115 -1.18 -24.26 9.95
N MET A 116 0.02 -24.00 9.43
CA MET A 116 1.09 -24.99 9.38
C MET A 116 1.50 -25.48 10.78
N LEU A 117 1.58 -24.58 11.77
CA LEU A 117 1.85 -25.00 13.16
C LEU A 117 0.73 -25.85 13.76
N VAL A 118 -0.53 -25.58 13.40
CA VAL A 118 -1.67 -26.38 13.82
C VAL A 118 -1.62 -27.76 13.16
N ASP A 119 -1.35 -27.82 11.86
CA ASP A 119 -1.21 -29.07 11.10
C ASP A 119 -0.03 -29.93 11.60
N GLU A 120 1.07 -29.29 12.02
CA GLU A 120 2.24 -29.93 12.65
C GLU A 120 2.00 -30.31 14.13
N GLY A 121 0.85 -29.98 14.72
CA GLY A 121 0.51 -30.27 16.11
C GLY A 121 1.30 -29.45 17.14
N LEU A 122 1.99 -28.39 16.72
CA LEU A 122 2.80 -27.51 17.56
C LEU A 122 1.98 -26.43 18.26
N LEU A 123 0.77 -26.17 17.76
CA LEU A 123 -0.11 -25.12 18.26
C LEU A 123 -1.56 -25.57 18.23
N ASN A 124 -2.29 -25.29 19.30
CA ASN A 124 -3.74 -25.35 19.31
C ASN A 124 -4.32 -23.91 19.29
N PRO A 125 -5.28 -23.56 18.40
CA PRO A 125 -5.86 -22.22 18.35
C PRO A 125 -6.54 -21.75 19.64
N GLN A 126 -6.90 -22.67 20.54
CA GLN A 126 -7.50 -22.36 21.84
C GLN A 126 -6.46 -22.07 22.94
N GLU A 127 -5.16 -22.18 22.65
CA GLU A 127 -4.12 -21.80 23.61
C GLU A 127 -4.21 -20.33 24.01
N LEU A 128 -3.98 -20.06 25.30
CA LEU A 128 -3.98 -18.72 25.86
C LEU A 128 -2.67 -18.01 25.57
N ILE A 129 -2.74 -16.78 25.05
CA ILE A 129 -1.52 -16.04 24.65
C ILE A 129 -0.62 -15.72 25.85
N CYS A 130 -1.20 -15.56 27.04
CA CYS A 130 -0.46 -15.35 28.28
C CYS A 130 0.28 -16.60 28.76
N GLU A 131 -0.14 -17.80 28.35
CA GLU A 131 0.56 -19.06 28.66
C GLU A 131 1.67 -19.35 27.66
N ILE A 132 1.57 -18.83 26.43
CA ILE A 132 2.63 -18.89 25.42
C ILE A 132 3.81 -17.96 25.79
N PHE A 133 3.50 -16.79 26.36
CA PHE A 133 4.46 -15.75 26.76
C PHE A 133 4.34 -15.34 28.25
N PRO A 134 4.50 -16.29 29.19
CA PRO A 134 4.35 -16.00 30.62
C PRO A 134 5.35 -14.96 31.11
N GLU A 135 6.54 -14.89 30.51
CA GLU A 135 7.59 -13.92 30.85
C GLU A 135 7.25 -12.47 30.47
N LYS A 136 6.23 -12.26 29.64
CA LYS A 136 5.74 -10.94 29.25
C LYS A 136 4.53 -10.50 30.07
N CYS A 137 3.99 -11.37 30.92
CA CYS A 137 2.90 -11.06 31.82
C CYS A 137 3.43 -10.66 33.21
N SER A 138 2.70 -9.77 33.88
CA SER A 138 2.98 -9.37 35.25
C SER A 138 1.74 -9.56 36.14
N PHE A 139 1.88 -9.30 37.44
CA PHE A 139 0.73 -9.30 38.35
C PHE A 139 -0.32 -8.23 37.98
N LEU A 140 0.07 -7.22 37.19
CA LEU A 140 -0.81 -6.17 36.68
C LEU A 140 -1.49 -6.52 35.36
N THR A 141 -1.14 -7.64 34.72
CA THR A 141 -1.78 -8.06 33.47
C THR A 141 -3.28 -8.24 33.68
N ASN A 142 -4.06 -7.54 32.86
CA ASN A 142 -5.51 -7.50 32.92
C ASN A 142 -6.10 -8.94 32.95
N ARG A 143 -7.06 -9.21 33.84
CA ARG A 143 -7.69 -10.53 33.95
C ARG A 143 -8.32 -10.99 32.64
N LYS A 144 -8.90 -10.06 31.85
CA LYS A 144 -9.44 -10.36 30.52
C LYS A 144 -8.35 -10.69 29.50
N MET A 145 -7.18 -10.07 29.59
CA MET A 145 -6.06 -10.42 28.70
C MET A 145 -5.66 -11.90 28.86
N ARG A 146 -5.80 -12.44 30.07
CA ARG A 146 -5.50 -13.85 30.39
C ARG A 146 -6.49 -14.84 29.77
N THR A 147 -7.61 -14.39 29.21
CA THR A 147 -8.58 -15.24 28.49
C THR A 147 -8.44 -15.13 26.96
N VAL A 148 -7.54 -14.29 26.46
CA VAL A 148 -7.30 -14.14 25.01
C VAL A 148 -6.59 -15.38 24.48
N THR A 149 -7.17 -15.99 23.45
CA THR A 149 -6.62 -17.17 22.75
C THR A 149 -6.03 -16.77 21.40
N VAL A 150 -5.27 -17.69 20.78
CA VAL A 150 -4.81 -17.54 19.40
C VAL A 150 -5.96 -17.39 18.42
N HIS A 151 -7.08 -18.09 18.62
CA HIS A 151 -8.31 -17.94 17.85
C HIS A 151 -8.79 -16.49 17.86
N HIS A 152 -8.85 -15.83 19.02
CA HIS A 152 -9.27 -14.43 19.10
C HIS A 152 -8.34 -13.48 18.32
N LEU A 153 -7.05 -13.80 18.21
CA LEU A 153 -6.13 -13.05 17.35
C LEU A 153 -6.42 -13.30 15.87
N LEU A 154 -6.61 -14.56 15.47
CA LEU A 154 -6.89 -14.97 14.09
C LEU A 154 -8.19 -14.37 13.54
N SER A 155 -9.22 -14.25 14.38
CA SER A 155 -10.56 -13.76 14.03
C SER A 155 -10.77 -12.27 14.31
N MET A 156 -9.75 -11.52 14.74
CA MET A 156 -9.87 -10.09 15.11
C MET A 156 -10.93 -9.82 16.19
N THR A 157 -11.01 -10.70 17.20
CA THR A 157 -11.96 -10.58 18.32
C THR A 157 -11.28 -10.51 19.68
N SER A 158 -10.01 -10.10 19.75
CA SER A 158 -9.26 -10.00 21.00
C SER A 158 -9.71 -8.86 21.92
N GLY A 159 -10.20 -7.76 21.34
CA GLY A 159 -10.55 -6.53 22.06
C GLY A 159 -9.37 -5.76 22.65
N VAL A 160 -8.13 -6.08 22.27
CA VAL A 160 -6.92 -5.46 22.81
C VAL A 160 -6.75 -4.02 22.29
N ASN A 161 -6.58 -3.07 23.21
CA ASN A 161 -6.47 -1.63 22.90
C ASN A 161 -5.08 -1.17 22.43
N PHE A 162 -4.11 -2.09 22.28
CA PHE A 162 -2.80 -1.78 21.71
C PHE A 162 -2.84 -1.87 20.18
N LYS A 163 -2.78 -0.72 19.51
CA LYS A 163 -2.84 -0.55 18.05
C LYS A 163 -1.49 -0.12 17.46
N GLU A 164 -1.43 0.00 16.15
CA GLU A 164 -0.24 0.36 15.36
C GLU A 164 0.42 1.67 15.81
N VAL A 165 -0.37 2.69 16.16
CA VAL A 165 0.15 3.97 16.69
C VAL A 165 0.91 3.78 18.01
N GLY A 166 0.47 2.83 18.84
CA GLY A 166 1.20 2.45 20.07
C GLY A 166 2.53 1.76 19.76
N ALA A 167 2.58 0.99 18.68
CA ALA A 167 3.79 0.33 18.21
C ALA A 167 4.85 1.34 17.74
N VAL A 168 4.45 2.43 17.08
CA VAL A 168 5.34 3.55 16.70
C VAL A 168 6.03 4.18 17.94
N CYS A 169 5.37 4.16 19.11
CA CYS A 169 5.87 4.79 20.33
C CYS A 169 6.54 3.80 21.32
N SER A 170 6.68 2.52 20.94
CA SER A 170 7.17 1.45 21.80
C SER A 170 8.26 0.61 21.14
N SER A 171 9.21 0.13 21.93
CA SER A 171 10.26 -0.80 21.48
C SER A 171 9.94 -2.27 21.75
N ASP A 172 9.13 -2.56 22.77
CA ASP A 172 8.65 -3.92 23.07
C ASP A 172 7.14 -4.01 22.85
N TRP A 173 6.77 -4.29 21.60
CA TRP A 173 5.38 -4.37 21.17
C TRP A 173 4.62 -5.53 21.81
N LEU A 174 5.28 -6.68 22.04
CA LEU A 174 4.64 -7.86 22.61
C LEU A 174 4.28 -7.61 24.08
N LYS A 175 5.22 -7.05 24.85
CA LYS A 175 4.94 -6.64 26.23
C LYS A 175 3.84 -5.59 26.28
N SER A 176 3.94 -4.56 25.42
CA SER A 176 2.97 -3.47 25.37
C SER A 176 1.56 -3.97 25.02
N PHE A 177 1.46 -4.96 24.14
CA PHE A 177 0.21 -5.63 23.81
C PHE A 177 -0.36 -6.39 25.01
N LEU A 178 0.44 -7.24 25.67
CA LEU A 178 -0.01 -8.08 26.79
C LEU A 178 -0.28 -7.29 28.09
N GLU A 179 0.25 -6.08 28.22
CA GLU A 179 -0.02 -5.18 29.35
C GLU A 179 -1.11 -4.13 29.03
N SER A 180 -1.70 -4.17 27.84
CA SER A 180 -2.77 -3.27 27.42
C SER A 180 -4.12 -3.67 28.00
N ASP A 181 -5.02 -2.68 28.05
CA ASP A 181 -6.42 -2.91 28.35
C ASP A 181 -7.18 -3.63 27.24
N ILE A 182 -8.31 -4.22 27.65
CA ILE A 182 -9.26 -4.96 26.83
C ILE A 182 -10.58 -4.18 26.78
N LEU A 183 -10.99 -3.76 25.57
CA LEU A 183 -12.15 -2.92 25.30
C LEU A 183 -13.48 -3.65 25.52
N PHE A 184 -13.52 -4.95 25.24
CA PHE A 184 -14.72 -5.80 25.34
C PHE A 184 -14.31 -7.25 25.57
N GLU A 185 -15.26 -8.10 25.98
CA GLU A 185 -14.95 -9.50 26.26
C GLU A 185 -14.42 -10.22 24.99
N PRO A 186 -13.24 -10.88 25.04
CA PRO A 186 -12.68 -11.55 23.87
C PRO A 186 -13.68 -12.53 23.23
N GLY A 187 -13.75 -12.53 21.90
CA GLY A 187 -14.71 -13.34 21.12
C GLY A 187 -16.07 -12.67 20.88
N THR A 188 -16.42 -11.58 21.56
CA THR A 188 -17.78 -11.01 21.48
C THR A 188 -18.00 -9.97 20.39
N LYS A 189 -16.94 -9.31 19.90
CA LYS A 189 -17.02 -8.27 18.86
C LYS A 189 -15.83 -8.36 17.93
N PHE A 190 -16.04 -7.97 16.68
CA PHE A 190 -14.97 -7.71 15.72
C PHE A 190 -14.32 -6.34 16.00
N ASP A 191 -13.00 -6.32 16.04
CA ASP A 191 -12.18 -5.11 16.12
C ASP A 191 -10.87 -5.34 15.34
N TYR A 192 -10.77 -4.69 14.18
CA TYR A 192 -9.59 -4.83 13.34
C TYR A 192 -8.35 -4.28 14.05
N ASN A 193 -7.32 -5.11 14.20
CA ASN A 193 -6.08 -4.73 14.88
C ASN A 193 -4.87 -5.48 14.28
N SER A 194 -3.97 -4.79 13.57
CA SER A 194 -2.77 -5.45 13.02
C SER A 194 -1.82 -5.96 14.10
N MET A 195 -1.93 -5.47 15.34
CA MET A 195 -1.14 -5.99 16.45
C MET A 195 -1.55 -7.39 16.86
N ASN A 196 -2.80 -7.82 16.59
CA ASN A 196 -3.18 -9.23 16.73
C ASN A 196 -2.31 -10.11 15.82
N THR A 197 -2.14 -9.70 14.56
CA THR A 197 -1.30 -10.42 13.60
C THR A 197 0.18 -10.38 13.95
N TYR A 198 0.68 -9.25 14.49
CA TYR A 198 2.04 -9.20 15.02
C TYR A 198 2.27 -10.24 16.13
N VAL A 199 1.31 -10.41 17.05
CA VAL A 199 1.41 -11.44 18.09
C VAL A 199 1.38 -12.84 17.48
N LEU A 200 0.62 -13.09 16.40
CA LEU A 200 0.69 -14.35 15.64
C LEU A 200 2.11 -14.60 15.09
N SER A 201 2.76 -13.58 14.52
CA SER A 201 4.18 -13.68 14.10
C SER A 201 5.10 -14.04 15.26
N ALA A 202 4.92 -13.41 16.43
CA ALA A 202 5.66 -13.76 17.64
C ALA A 202 5.39 -15.21 18.10
N ILE A 203 4.15 -15.71 17.96
CA ILE A 203 3.78 -17.09 18.28
C ILE A 203 4.52 -18.05 17.34
N VAL A 204 4.62 -17.75 16.05
CA VAL A 204 5.39 -18.56 15.10
C VAL A 204 6.83 -18.69 15.56
N LYS A 205 7.46 -17.56 15.94
CA LYS A 205 8.82 -17.56 16.48
C LYS A 205 8.96 -18.37 17.77
N ARG A 206 8.00 -18.25 18.67
CA ARG A 206 8.01 -18.97 19.96
C ARG A 206 7.86 -20.48 19.80
N LYS A 207 6.97 -20.92 18.91
CA LYS A 207 6.62 -22.34 18.74
C LYS A 207 7.60 -23.09 17.83
N SER A 208 8.13 -22.42 16.80
CA SER A 208 9.06 -23.04 15.86
C SER A 208 10.55 -22.83 16.18
N GLY A 209 10.88 -21.78 16.96
CA GLY A 209 12.25 -21.33 17.17
C GLY A 209 12.85 -20.51 16.02
N ALA A 210 12.13 -20.32 14.90
CA ALA A 210 12.58 -19.57 13.72
C ALA A 210 11.73 -18.30 13.50
N GLY A 211 12.29 -17.26 12.87
CA GLY A 211 11.51 -16.09 12.44
C GLY A 211 10.38 -16.48 11.48
N LEU A 212 9.37 -15.62 11.33
CA LEU A 212 8.22 -15.91 10.45
C LEU A 212 8.67 -16.17 9.00
N LEU A 213 9.62 -15.38 8.50
CA LEU A 213 10.15 -15.53 7.14
C LEU A 213 10.90 -16.86 6.98
N ASP A 214 11.77 -17.17 7.94
CA ASP A 214 12.57 -18.41 7.95
C ASP A 214 11.70 -19.66 8.14
N PHE A 215 10.61 -19.56 8.89
CA PHE A 215 9.65 -20.64 9.07
C PHE A 215 8.90 -20.95 7.78
N LEU A 216 8.44 -19.91 7.07
CA LEU A 216 7.66 -20.04 5.83
C LEU A 216 8.52 -20.43 4.63
N LYS A 217 9.81 -20.06 4.60
CA LYS A 217 10.68 -20.28 3.44
C LYS A 217 10.71 -21.74 2.96
N PRO A 218 11.09 -22.75 3.78
CA PRO A 218 11.13 -24.14 3.32
C PRO A 218 9.75 -24.79 3.22
N ARG A 219 8.72 -24.23 3.89
CA ARG A 219 7.37 -24.83 3.97
C ARG A 219 6.41 -24.35 2.90
N LEU A 220 6.59 -23.11 2.45
CA LEU A 220 5.67 -22.41 1.55
C LEU A 220 6.40 -21.82 0.35
N PHE A 221 7.43 -21.01 0.57
CA PHE A 221 8.04 -20.22 -0.51
C PHE A 221 8.80 -21.10 -1.50
N GLU A 222 9.68 -21.97 -1.00
CA GLU A 222 10.46 -22.88 -1.86
C GLU A 222 9.56 -23.89 -2.60
N PRO A 223 8.60 -24.59 -1.95
CA PRO A 223 7.70 -25.51 -2.65
C PRO A 223 6.83 -24.85 -3.74
N LEU A 224 6.42 -23.59 -3.54
CA LEU A 224 5.64 -22.84 -4.54
C LEU A 224 6.53 -22.09 -5.54
N GLY A 225 7.86 -22.19 -5.44
CA GLY A 225 8.80 -21.51 -6.33
C GLY A 225 8.69 -19.99 -6.27
N PHE A 226 8.57 -19.43 -5.06
CA PHE A 226 8.54 -17.98 -4.83
C PHE A 226 9.86 -17.33 -5.24
N GLY A 227 9.78 -16.05 -5.61
CA GLY A 227 10.96 -15.21 -5.72
C GLY A 227 11.50 -14.82 -4.35
N GLU A 228 12.33 -13.78 -4.33
CA GLU A 228 12.71 -13.15 -3.07
C GLU A 228 11.49 -12.59 -2.34
N VAL A 229 11.43 -12.86 -1.04
CA VAL A 229 10.43 -12.34 -0.12
C VAL A 229 11.16 -11.58 0.96
N ALA A 230 10.66 -10.40 1.30
CA ALA A 230 11.16 -9.63 2.42
C ALA A 230 10.03 -9.20 3.35
N TRP A 231 10.37 -9.08 4.64
CA TRP A 231 9.44 -8.66 5.66
C TRP A 231 10.15 -7.73 6.66
N GLU A 232 9.59 -6.54 6.84
CA GLU A 232 10.04 -5.62 7.88
C GLU A 232 9.88 -6.21 9.28
N THR A 233 10.73 -5.80 10.22
CA THR A 233 10.71 -6.26 11.62
C THR A 233 10.44 -5.12 12.58
N CYS A 234 9.89 -5.44 13.75
CA CYS A 234 9.85 -4.53 14.90
C CYS A 234 11.28 -4.27 15.46
N PRO A 235 11.45 -3.32 16.39
CA PRO A 235 12.76 -3.02 17.00
C PRO A 235 13.48 -4.23 17.64
N ASN A 236 12.73 -5.26 18.04
CA ASN A 236 13.23 -6.51 18.63
C ASN A 236 13.48 -7.63 17.60
N GLY A 237 13.42 -7.34 16.28
CA GLY A 237 13.72 -8.31 15.23
C GLY A 237 12.68 -9.43 15.08
N ILE A 238 11.40 -9.11 15.34
CA ILE A 238 10.26 -9.99 15.02
C ILE A 238 9.57 -9.39 13.79
N GLU A 239 9.32 -10.20 12.77
CA GLU A 239 8.61 -9.77 11.57
C GLU A 239 7.24 -9.20 11.93
N LYS A 240 6.87 -8.07 11.31
CA LYS A 240 5.67 -7.32 11.68
C LYS A 240 4.39 -8.13 11.48
N GLY A 241 4.36 -9.07 10.53
CA GLY A 241 3.28 -10.04 10.29
C GLY A 241 1.98 -9.46 9.72
N GLY A 242 1.59 -8.25 10.14
CA GLY A 242 0.37 -7.59 9.68
C GLY A 242 0.55 -6.59 8.54
N TRP A 243 1.80 -6.20 8.24
CA TRP A 243 2.20 -5.29 7.16
C TRP A 243 3.71 -5.43 6.91
N GLY A 244 4.26 -4.65 5.96
CA GLY A 244 5.70 -4.57 5.70
C GLY A 244 6.28 -5.75 4.92
N MET A 245 5.43 -6.55 4.26
CA MET A 245 5.85 -7.63 3.37
C MET A 245 5.93 -7.14 1.92
N TYR A 246 6.96 -7.59 1.22
CA TYR A 246 7.16 -7.37 -0.22
C TYR A 246 7.19 -8.72 -0.92
N VAL A 247 6.30 -8.88 -1.91
CA VAL A 247 6.23 -10.08 -2.78
C VAL A 247 5.81 -9.71 -4.19
N PHE A 248 6.08 -10.59 -5.14
CA PHE A 248 5.57 -10.48 -6.50
C PHE A 248 4.07 -10.79 -6.55
N ALA A 249 3.35 -10.14 -7.49
CA ALA A 249 1.92 -10.42 -7.72
C ALA A 249 1.66 -11.91 -8.01
N GLU A 250 2.59 -12.54 -8.73
CA GLU A 250 2.57 -13.95 -9.06
C GLU A 250 2.65 -14.84 -7.81
N ASP A 251 3.50 -14.49 -6.85
CA ASP A 251 3.67 -15.23 -5.62
C ASP A 251 2.45 -15.11 -4.70
N ALA A 252 1.88 -13.91 -4.60
CA ALA A 252 0.59 -13.73 -3.93
C ALA A 252 -0.52 -14.60 -4.57
N ALA A 253 -0.51 -14.73 -5.91
CA ALA A 253 -1.46 -15.57 -6.62
C ALA A 253 -1.29 -17.07 -6.31
N LYS A 254 -0.07 -17.55 -6.14
CA LYS A 254 0.21 -18.95 -5.79
C LYS A 254 -0.34 -19.32 -4.41
N LEU A 255 -0.23 -18.42 -3.43
CA LEU A 255 -0.91 -18.63 -2.14
C LEU A 255 -2.44 -18.64 -2.32
N GLY A 256 -2.98 -17.76 -3.18
CA GLY A 256 -4.40 -17.78 -3.57
C GLY A 256 -4.83 -19.13 -4.14
N LEU A 257 -4.05 -19.67 -5.09
CA LEU A 257 -4.26 -21.00 -5.67
C LEU A 257 -4.21 -22.10 -4.62
N LEU A 258 -3.31 -22.02 -3.63
CA LEU A 258 -3.25 -23.01 -2.56
C LEU A 258 -4.55 -23.08 -1.76
N TYR A 259 -5.14 -21.93 -1.41
CA TYR A 259 -6.44 -21.86 -0.74
C TYR A 259 -7.61 -22.28 -1.65
N LEU A 260 -7.54 -21.93 -2.95
CA LEU A 260 -8.52 -22.33 -3.96
C LEU A 260 -8.57 -23.87 -4.11
N GLN A 261 -7.41 -24.52 -3.98
CA GLN A 261 -7.18 -25.96 -4.18
C GLN A 261 -7.15 -26.76 -2.87
N ASP A 262 -7.82 -26.27 -1.82
CA ASP A 262 -7.95 -26.97 -0.52
C ASP A 262 -6.60 -27.41 0.08
N GLY A 263 -5.57 -26.58 -0.07
CA GLY A 263 -4.25 -26.78 0.51
C GLY A 263 -3.32 -27.69 -0.28
N VAL A 264 -3.70 -28.08 -1.50
CA VAL A 264 -2.86 -28.86 -2.41
C VAL A 264 -2.22 -27.94 -3.44
N TRP A 265 -0.89 -28.01 -3.55
CA TRP A 265 -0.12 -27.37 -4.60
C TRP A 265 0.14 -28.36 -5.73
N HIS A 266 -0.19 -27.97 -6.96
CA HIS A 266 0.16 -28.70 -8.16
C HIS A 266 1.36 -28.01 -8.81
N THR A 267 2.49 -28.70 -8.88
CA THR A 267 3.71 -28.16 -9.48
C THR A 267 3.59 -28.15 -11.02
N PRO A 268 4.32 -27.27 -11.72
CA PRO A 268 4.27 -27.22 -13.19
C PRO A 268 4.67 -28.50 -13.92
N ASP A 269 5.48 -29.36 -13.28
CA ASP A 269 5.87 -30.69 -13.78
C ASP A 269 4.84 -31.79 -13.49
N GLY A 270 3.67 -31.42 -12.94
CA GLY A 270 2.53 -32.31 -12.75
C GLY A 270 2.53 -33.09 -11.43
N GLN A 271 3.45 -32.80 -10.50
CA GLN A 271 3.41 -33.37 -9.15
C GLN A 271 2.41 -32.62 -8.27
N SER A 272 1.98 -33.27 -7.19
CA SER A 272 1.02 -32.70 -6.25
C SER A 272 1.52 -32.89 -4.83
N GLN A 273 1.51 -31.82 -4.05
CA GLN A 273 1.92 -31.84 -2.64
C GLN A 273 0.88 -31.11 -1.80
N ARG A 274 0.45 -31.71 -0.67
CA ARG A 274 -0.34 -31.02 0.33
C ARG A 274 0.59 -30.13 1.17
N ILE A 275 0.33 -28.83 1.14
CA ILE A 275 1.08 -27.82 1.92
C ILE A 275 0.26 -27.37 3.14
N LEU A 276 -1.07 -27.38 3.04
CA LEU A 276 -1.99 -27.09 4.14
C LEU A 276 -3.07 -28.18 4.24
N SER A 277 -3.53 -28.46 5.45
CA SER A 277 -4.69 -29.33 5.66
C SER A 277 -5.95 -28.73 5.05
N LYS A 278 -6.86 -29.60 4.62
CA LYS A 278 -8.16 -29.17 4.11
C LYS A 278 -8.99 -28.55 5.23
N GLU A 279 -8.80 -29.05 6.45
CA GLU A 279 -9.41 -28.60 7.69
C GLU A 279 -9.02 -27.15 7.99
N TRP A 280 -7.73 -26.81 7.90
CA TRP A 280 -7.27 -25.43 8.07
C TRP A 280 -7.83 -24.51 6.99
N VAL A 281 -7.75 -24.90 5.72
CA VAL A 281 -8.28 -24.09 4.61
C VAL A 281 -9.78 -23.81 4.79
N SER A 282 -10.56 -24.83 5.17
CA SER A 282 -11.98 -24.68 5.46
C SER A 282 -12.24 -23.75 6.65
N ALA A 283 -11.50 -23.90 7.74
CA ALA A 283 -11.64 -23.04 8.92
C ALA A 283 -11.27 -21.58 8.61
N ALA A 284 -10.25 -21.36 7.80
CA ALA A 284 -9.75 -20.04 7.47
C ALA A 284 -10.67 -19.27 6.52
N LEU A 285 -11.32 -19.97 5.56
CA LEU A 285 -12.32 -19.39 4.64
C LEU A 285 -13.72 -19.28 5.24
N LYS A 286 -13.98 -19.91 6.38
CA LYS A 286 -15.27 -19.80 7.07
C LYS A 286 -15.36 -18.45 7.78
N THR A 287 -16.51 -17.80 7.68
CA THR A 287 -16.85 -16.61 8.47
C THR A 287 -16.83 -16.94 9.96
N GLN A 288 -15.87 -16.36 10.68
CA GLN A 288 -15.70 -16.48 12.13
C GLN A 288 -16.39 -15.33 12.86
N THR A 289 -16.40 -14.14 12.25
CA THR A 289 -17.04 -12.95 12.79
C THR A 289 -17.41 -11.98 11.66
N VAL A 290 -18.17 -10.94 11.99
CA VAL A 290 -18.69 -9.96 11.05
C VAL A 290 -18.47 -8.56 11.62
N SER A 291 -17.95 -7.64 10.79
CA SER A 291 -17.73 -6.25 11.16
C SER A 291 -19.05 -5.50 11.35
N ALA A 292 -19.01 -4.32 11.97
CA ALA A 292 -20.18 -3.45 12.06
C ALA A 292 -20.72 -3.02 10.68
N GLN A 293 -19.87 -3.05 9.66
CA GLN A 293 -20.19 -2.76 8.26
C GLN A 293 -20.67 -3.99 7.49
N LYS A 294 -20.94 -5.11 8.16
CA LYS A 294 -21.36 -6.40 7.60
C LYS A 294 -20.30 -7.09 6.74
N GLU A 295 -19.03 -6.77 6.94
CA GLU A 295 -17.94 -7.45 6.25
C GLU A 295 -17.61 -8.75 7.01
N GLU A 296 -17.56 -9.86 6.30
CA GLU A 296 -17.25 -11.16 6.87
C GLU A 296 -15.73 -11.30 7.08
N TYR A 297 -15.32 -11.94 8.18
CA TYR A 297 -13.92 -12.19 8.50
C TYR A 297 -13.68 -13.64 8.92
N GLY A 298 -12.67 -14.25 8.31
CA GLY A 298 -12.19 -15.60 8.59
C GLY A 298 -10.92 -15.62 9.43
N TYR A 299 -10.04 -16.61 9.23
CA TYR A 299 -8.70 -16.58 9.83
C TYR A 299 -7.74 -15.82 8.94
N GLN A 300 -7.58 -14.52 9.24
CA GLN A 300 -6.72 -13.59 8.48
C GLN A 300 -7.08 -13.50 6.98
N LEU A 301 -8.37 -13.70 6.67
CA LEU A 301 -8.98 -13.74 5.34
C LEU A 301 -10.33 -13.05 5.39
N TRP A 302 -10.83 -12.62 4.23
CA TRP A 302 -12.12 -11.95 4.09
C TRP A 302 -13.04 -12.76 3.18
N PRO A 303 -13.89 -13.64 3.73
CA PRO A 303 -14.99 -14.22 2.99
C PRO A 303 -15.95 -13.13 2.50
N ASP A 304 -16.67 -13.42 1.42
CA ASP A 304 -17.72 -12.58 0.89
C ASP A 304 -18.79 -13.48 0.28
N SER A 305 -19.68 -13.94 1.15
CA SER A 305 -20.75 -14.86 0.78
C SER A 305 -21.73 -14.25 -0.22
N GLU A 306 -21.95 -12.93 -0.17
CA GLU A 306 -22.84 -12.21 -1.10
C GLU A 306 -22.36 -12.34 -2.54
N HIS A 307 -21.07 -12.16 -2.78
CA HIS A 307 -20.47 -12.21 -4.11
C HIS A 307 -19.83 -13.57 -4.43
N GLN A 308 -20.03 -14.58 -3.58
CA GLN A 308 -19.46 -15.93 -3.71
C GLN A 308 -17.94 -15.87 -3.96
N MET A 309 -17.24 -15.07 -3.18
CA MET A 309 -15.78 -14.95 -3.28
C MET A 309 -15.13 -14.86 -1.91
N SER A 310 -13.81 -14.89 -1.89
CA SER A 310 -13.01 -14.57 -0.72
C SER A 310 -11.81 -13.74 -1.16
N MET A 311 -11.19 -13.01 -0.25
CA MET A 311 -10.09 -12.13 -0.61
C MET A 311 -9.00 -12.06 0.45
N PHE A 312 -7.76 -11.96 -0.02
CA PHE A 312 -6.66 -11.41 0.75
C PHE A 312 -6.68 -9.91 0.50
N ASN A 313 -6.61 -9.10 1.55
CA ASN A 313 -6.89 -7.67 1.43
C ASN A 313 -5.86 -6.82 2.15
N GLY A 314 -5.22 -5.96 1.37
CA GLY A 314 -4.30 -4.92 1.79
C GLY A 314 -4.83 -3.55 1.43
N MET A 315 -4.51 -2.58 2.29
CA MET A 315 -4.80 -1.18 2.08
C MET A 315 -4.31 -0.70 0.70
N PHE A 316 -4.99 0.29 0.15
CA PHE A 316 -4.70 0.86 -1.17
C PHE A 316 -4.91 -0.09 -2.34
N GLY A 317 -5.78 -1.08 -2.17
CA GLY A 317 -6.24 -1.94 -3.25
C GLY A 317 -5.28 -3.06 -3.62
N GLN A 318 -4.58 -3.61 -2.61
CA GLN A 318 -3.82 -4.85 -2.77
C GLN A 318 -4.77 -6.02 -2.53
N TYR A 319 -5.13 -6.75 -3.58
CA TYR A 319 -6.09 -7.84 -3.48
C TYR A 319 -5.56 -9.11 -4.13
N VAL A 320 -5.94 -10.25 -3.53
CA VAL A 320 -6.03 -11.54 -4.21
C VAL A 320 -7.45 -12.01 -3.99
N PHE A 321 -8.27 -12.00 -5.06
CA PHE A 321 -9.63 -12.50 -5.05
C PHE A 321 -9.66 -13.97 -5.44
N LEU A 322 -10.52 -14.75 -4.76
CA LEU A 322 -10.72 -16.17 -4.97
C LEU A 322 -12.20 -16.42 -5.27
N ALA A 323 -12.52 -16.87 -6.48
CA ALA A 323 -13.84 -17.36 -6.86
C ALA A 323 -13.75 -18.88 -7.08
N ARG A 324 -14.09 -19.64 -6.03
CA ARG A 324 -13.91 -21.10 -6.00
C ARG A 324 -14.78 -21.84 -7.02
N ASP A 325 -16.01 -21.39 -7.21
CA ASP A 325 -16.95 -21.91 -8.19
C ASP A 325 -16.47 -21.71 -9.64
N LEU A 326 -15.74 -20.62 -9.89
CA LEU A 326 -15.15 -20.31 -11.19
C LEU A 326 -13.74 -20.89 -11.38
N ASN A 327 -13.16 -21.46 -10.32
CA ASN A 327 -11.76 -21.85 -10.22
C ASN A 327 -10.81 -20.71 -10.67
N MET A 328 -11.07 -19.51 -10.18
CA MET A 328 -10.46 -18.27 -10.66
C MET A 328 -9.81 -17.46 -9.53
N ILE A 329 -8.64 -16.88 -9.85
CA ILE A 329 -7.94 -15.89 -9.02
C ILE A 329 -7.80 -14.59 -9.81
N VAL A 330 -8.02 -13.46 -9.13
CA VAL A 330 -7.68 -12.13 -9.65
C VAL A 330 -6.78 -11.43 -8.64
N VAL A 331 -5.55 -11.11 -9.05
CA VAL A 331 -4.61 -10.32 -8.24
C VAL A 331 -4.59 -8.89 -8.74
N LEU A 332 -4.74 -7.94 -7.82
CA LEU A 332 -4.72 -6.51 -8.10
C LEU A 332 -3.74 -5.82 -7.16
N GLN A 333 -2.93 -4.94 -7.72
CA GLN A 333 -2.10 -3.98 -6.99
C GLN A 333 -2.44 -2.60 -7.52
N SER A 334 -2.71 -1.64 -6.64
CA SER A 334 -3.07 -0.27 -7.02
C SER A 334 -2.65 0.76 -5.97
N GLY A 335 -2.99 2.02 -6.22
CA GLY A 335 -2.95 3.12 -5.28
C GLY A 335 -4.36 3.64 -4.98
N ALA A 336 -5.26 2.79 -4.48
CA ALA A 336 -6.65 3.15 -4.21
C ALA A 336 -6.85 4.01 -2.95
N GLN A 337 -7.74 5.00 -2.99
CA GLN A 337 -8.07 5.84 -1.83
C GLN A 337 -9.07 5.17 -0.87
N ASN A 338 -10.00 4.40 -1.41
CA ASN A 338 -11.02 3.68 -0.64
C ASN A 338 -10.56 2.27 -0.27
N LEU A 339 -11.00 1.78 0.88
CA LEU A 339 -10.67 0.44 1.36
C LEU A 339 -11.78 -0.59 1.12
N PHE A 340 -11.40 -1.87 1.19
CA PHE A 340 -12.31 -3.03 1.23
C PHE A 340 -13.36 -3.03 0.11
N THR A 341 -14.61 -3.32 0.48
CA THR A 341 -15.76 -3.52 -0.40
C THR A 341 -16.24 -2.22 -1.06
N ARG A 342 -15.66 -1.08 -0.68
CA ARG A 342 -16.05 0.24 -1.21
C ARG A 342 -15.22 0.67 -2.39
N SER A 343 -14.06 0.05 -2.63
CA SER A 343 -13.22 0.42 -3.77
C SER A 343 -13.90 0.06 -5.09
N GLU A 344 -13.74 0.91 -6.11
CA GLU A 344 -14.22 0.59 -7.45
C GLU A 344 -13.56 -0.68 -8.01
N SER A 345 -12.30 -0.95 -7.67
CA SER A 345 -11.61 -2.18 -8.07
C SER A 345 -12.26 -3.45 -7.51
N TYR A 346 -12.72 -3.41 -6.26
CA TYR A 346 -13.51 -4.50 -5.68
C TYR A 346 -14.83 -4.68 -6.44
N ARG A 347 -15.59 -3.59 -6.65
CA ARG A 347 -16.90 -3.63 -7.32
C ARG A 347 -16.79 -4.13 -8.77
N ALA A 348 -15.78 -3.68 -9.50
CA ALA A 348 -15.48 -4.14 -10.85
C ALA A 348 -15.14 -5.64 -10.89
N THR A 349 -14.39 -6.14 -9.91
CA THR A 349 -14.06 -7.58 -9.82
C THR A 349 -15.31 -8.41 -9.49
N ALA A 350 -16.15 -7.96 -8.56
CA ALA A 350 -17.41 -8.62 -8.24
C ALA A 350 -18.35 -8.68 -9.46
N ARG A 351 -18.48 -7.59 -10.22
CA ARG A 351 -19.24 -7.57 -11.48
C ARG A 351 -18.65 -8.51 -12.53
N PHE A 352 -17.33 -8.57 -12.65
CA PHE A 352 -16.66 -9.49 -13.57
C PHE A 352 -16.97 -10.95 -13.25
N PHE A 353 -16.87 -11.36 -11.97
CA PHE A 353 -17.27 -12.72 -11.57
C PHE A 353 -18.76 -12.98 -11.78
N ALA A 354 -19.63 -12.01 -11.48
CA ALA A 354 -21.06 -12.14 -11.74
C ALA A 354 -21.37 -12.33 -13.22
N ALA A 355 -20.72 -11.58 -14.12
CA ALA A 355 -20.88 -11.73 -15.57
C ALA A 355 -20.46 -13.14 -16.05
N LEU A 356 -19.36 -13.68 -15.52
CA LEU A 356 -18.90 -15.03 -15.85
C LEU A 356 -19.82 -16.15 -15.34
N ARG A 357 -20.62 -15.89 -14.30
CA ARG A 357 -21.62 -16.83 -13.79
C ARG A 357 -22.95 -16.76 -14.55
N ALA A 358 -23.32 -15.58 -15.04
CA ALA A 358 -24.61 -15.33 -15.67
C ALA A 358 -24.68 -15.89 -17.10
N GLU A 359 -23.56 -15.92 -17.83
CA GLU A 359 -23.54 -16.45 -19.20
C GLU A 359 -23.08 -17.92 -19.21
N PRO A 360 -23.87 -18.86 -19.80
CA PRO A 360 -23.28 -20.12 -20.24
C PRO A 360 -22.20 -19.77 -21.26
N GLN A 361 -21.01 -20.35 -21.13
CA GLN A 361 -19.86 -20.10 -22.02
C GLN A 361 -20.22 -20.37 -23.48
N SER A 362 -20.85 -19.40 -24.13
CA SER A 362 -21.15 -19.46 -25.54
C SER A 362 -19.82 -19.30 -26.24
N GLY A 363 -19.44 -20.29 -27.06
CA GLY A 363 -18.18 -20.32 -27.78
C GLY A 363 -18.02 -19.22 -28.84
N LYS A 364 -18.47 -17.98 -28.57
CA LYS A 364 -18.16 -16.81 -29.38
C LYS A 364 -16.65 -16.58 -29.31
N ALA A 365 -15.98 -16.96 -30.40
CA ALA A 365 -14.56 -16.67 -30.59
C ALA A 365 -14.34 -15.16 -30.45
N LEU A 366 -13.42 -14.79 -29.55
CA LEU A 366 -13.07 -13.40 -29.34
C LEU A 366 -12.26 -12.85 -30.51
N SER A 367 -12.73 -11.74 -31.07
CA SER A 367 -11.87 -10.79 -31.75
C SER A 367 -10.88 -10.20 -30.73
N ALA A 368 -9.60 -10.58 -30.89
CA ALA A 368 -8.42 -9.92 -30.34
C ALA A 368 -8.58 -9.22 -28.96
N CYS A 369 -8.85 -9.98 -27.88
CA CYS A 369 -8.61 -9.47 -26.54
C CYS A 369 -7.12 -9.67 -26.21
N PRO A 370 -6.36 -8.62 -25.88
CA PRO A 370 -4.93 -8.74 -25.68
C PRO A 370 -4.66 -9.53 -24.39
N TYR A 371 -3.98 -10.65 -24.55
CA TYR A 371 -3.44 -11.47 -23.45
C TYR A 371 -2.59 -10.63 -22.47
N ARG A 372 -1.92 -9.60 -22.99
CA ARG A 372 -1.15 -8.59 -22.23
C ARG A 372 -1.63 -7.18 -22.56
N ALA A 373 -2.02 -6.43 -21.55
CA ALA A 373 -2.35 -5.02 -21.68
C ALA A 373 -1.31 -4.14 -20.98
N HIS A 374 -0.84 -3.12 -21.68
CA HIS A 374 -0.03 -2.07 -21.09
C HIS A 374 -0.83 -0.78 -21.12
N PHE A 375 -1.02 -0.22 -19.94
CA PHE A 375 -1.70 1.05 -19.77
C PHE A 375 -0.67 2.11 -19.39
N LEU A 376 -0.97 3.37 -19.66
CA LEU A 376 -0.29 4.46 -19.01
C LEU A 376 -0.96 4.67 -17.67
N ALA A 377 -0.20 4.69 -16.56
CA ALA A 377 -0.74 5.25 -15.34
C ALA A 377 -1.17 6.69 -15.68
N PRO A 378 -2.42 7.09 -15.39
CA PRO A 378 -2.84 8.43 -15.72
C PRO A 378 -1.89 9.44 -15.06
N PRO A 379 -1.37 10.45 -15.79
CA PRO A 379 -0.80 11.61 -15.12
C PRO A 379 -1.94 12.17 -14.28
N TYR A 380 -1.75 12.20 -12.95
CA TYR A 380 -2.80 12.46 -11.98
C TYR A 380 -3.72 13.58 -12.48
N CYS A 381 -4.95 13.21 -12.85
CA CYS A 381 -5.93 14.16 -13.33
C CYS A 381 -6.37 14.94 -12.09
N ASP A 382 -6.08 16.24 -12.08
CA ASP A 382 -6.53 17.17 -11.06
C ASP A 382 -7.99 16.83 -10.67
N GLN A 383 -8.20 16.34 -9.45
CA GLN A 383 -9.54 16.17 -8.91
C GLN A 383 -10.25 17.52 -8.69
N GLN A 384 -9.57 18.64 -8.98
CA GLN A 384 -10.21 19.94 -9.09
C GLN A 384 -11.19 19.91 -10.27
N LYS A 385 -12.49 20.00 -9.97
CA LYS A 385 -13.53 20.33 -10.95
C LYS A 385 -13.07 21.60 -11.69
N LYS A 386 -12.56 21.45 -12.91
CA LYS A 386 -12.23 22.60 -13.77
C LYS A 386 -13.51 23.43 -13.90
N LYS A 387 -13.47 24.69 -13.46
CA LYS A 387 -14.57 25.63 -13.74
C LYS A 387 -14.77 25.67 -15.26
N PRO A 388 -16.02 25.73 -15.75
CA PRO A 388 -16.27 25.82 -17.18
C PRO A 388 -15.60 27.09 -17.72
N ARG A 389 -14.68 26.90 -18.66
CA ARG A 389 -13.94 28.00 -19.30
C ARG A 389 -14.88 28.92 -20.07
N THR A 390 -14.66 30.22 -19.96
CA THR A 390 -15.40 31.24 -20.72
C THR A 390 -15.10 31.13 -22.22
N LEU A 391 -15.92 31.74 -23.08
CA LEU A 391 -15.73 31.68 -24.54
C LEU A 391 -14.39 32.32 -24.97
N ARG A 392 -13.95 33.36 -24.26
CA ARG A 392 -12.67 34.05 -24.48
C ARG A 392 -11.48 33.15 -24.14
N GLU A 393 -11.53 32.46 -23.00
CA GLU A 393 -10.53 31.47 -22.58
C GLU A 393 -10.45 30.28 -23.54
N LYS A 394 -11.58 29.81 -24.08
CA LYS A 394 -11.58 28.73 -25.08
C LYS A 394 -10.85 29.14 -26.36
N ILE A 395 -11.08 30.36 -26.84
CA ILE A 395 -10.42 30.88 -28.05
C ILE A 395 -8.93 31.07 -27.78
N TRP A 396 -8.55 31.69 -26.66
CA TRP A 396 -7.15 31.88 -26.26
C TRP A 396 -6.39 30.56 -26.08
N HIS A 397 -6.99 29.58 -25.40
CA HIS A 397 -6.37 28.29 -25.16
C HIS A 397 -6.22 27.47 -26.45
N THR A 398 -7.00 27.74 -27.50
CA THR A 398 -6.86 27.12 -28.83
C THR A 398 -5.64 27.67 -29.58
N PHE A 399 -5.24 28.91 -29.31
CA PHE A 399 -4.05 29.53 -29.91
C PHE A 399 -2.73 29.11 -29.26
N PHE A 400 -2.73 28.74 -27.97
CA PHE A 400 -1.52 28.32 -27.24
C PHE A 400 -1.45 26.81 -26.93
N SER A 401 -2.49 26.04 -27.22
CA SER A 401 -2.43 24.57 -27.13
C SER A 401 -1.98 23.95 -28.44
N SER A 402 -0.67 23.91 -28.70
CA SER A 402 -0.11 22.95 -29.67
C SER A 402 1.41 22.95 -29.72
N THR A 403 2.05 22.60 -28.61
CA THR A 403 3.31 21.84 -28.68
C THR A 403 3.45 21.05 -27.39
N PRO A 404 3.64 19.72 -27.43
CA PRO A 404 4.12 18.99 -26.26
C PRO A 404 5.41 19.66 -25.81
N ALA A 405 5.51 20.05 -24.54
CA ALA A 405 6.75 20.62 -24.03
C ALA A 405 7.87 19.60 -24.21
N THR A 406 8.88 19.96 -25.01
CA THR A 406 10.07 19.13 -25.20
C THR A 406 11.04 19.39 -24.07
N VAL A 407 12.03 18.50 -23.91
CA VAL A 407 13.14 18.71 -22.98
C VAL A 407 13.78 20.08 -23.24
N ASP A 408 13.96 20.49 -24.50
CA ASP A 408 14.57 21.79 -24.83
C ASP A 408 13.71 22.98 -24.37
N THR A 409 12.38 22.91 -24.49
CA THR A 409 11.49 23.95 -23.93
C THR A 409 11.63 24.04 -22.42
N ALA A 410 11.66 22.91 -21.72
CA ALA A 410 11.83 22.89 -20.28
C ALA A 410 13.22 23.42 -19.87
N CYS A 411 14.28 23.03 -20.58
CA CYS A 411 15.64 23.54 -20.35
C CYS A 411 15.68 25.07 -20.51
N SER A 412 15.08 25.62 -21.56
CA SER A 412 15.07 27.08 -21.79
C SER A 412 14.40 27.90 -20.68
N LEU A 413 13.54 27.26 -19.87
CA LEU A 413 12.80 27.91 -18.78
C LEU A 413 13.40 27.67 -17.39
N LEU A 414 14.17 26.60 -17.22
CA LEU A 414 14.53 26.08 -15.90
C LEU A 414 16.02 25.87 -15.73
N GLU A 415 16.74 25.51 -16.79
CA GLU A 415 18.17 25.19 -16.70
C GLU A 415 18.96 26.35 -16.09
N GLY A 416 19.74 26.07 -15.05
CA GLY A 416 20.56 27.07 -14.36
C GLY A 416 19.83 27.82 -13.23
N HIS A 417 18.51 27.70 -13.10
CA HIS A 417 17.78 28.27 -11.98
C HIS A 417 17.95 27.43 -10.71
N SER A 418 18.12 28.09 -9.57
CA SER A 418 18.22 27.51 -8.24
C SER A 418 17.30 28.25 -7.28
N PHE A 419 16.56 27.53 -6.45
CA PHE A 419 15.63 28.09 -5.48
C PHE A 419 15.90 27.54 -4.09
N SER A 420 15.92 28.44 -3.11
CA SER A 420 16.08 28.12 -1.69
C SER A 420 14.75 28.26 -0.95
N PHE A 421 14.53 27.42 0.06
CA PHE A 421 13.27 27.37 0.80
C PHE A 421 13.49 27.64 2.28
N GLU A 422 12.58 28.41 2.89
CA GLU A 422 12.53 28.55 4.35
C GLU A 422 12.18 27.22 5.03
N ARG A 423 12.37 27.16 6.35
CA ARG A 423 12.07 25.97 7.16
C ARG A 423 10.65 25.48 6.89
N ASN A 424 10.54 24.23 6.46
CA ASN A 424 9.28 23.59 6.11
C ASN A 424 9.28 22.13 6.56
N HIS A 425 8.31 21.35 6.09
CA HIS A 425 8.23 19.90 6.32
C HIS A 425 7.95 19.14 5.03
N ALA A 426 8.16 19.74 3.87
CA ALA A 426 7.87 19.14 2.58
C ALA A 426 9.03 18.26 2.09
N GLY A 427 8.74 17.15 1.41
CA GLY A 427 9.75 16.23 0.92
C GLY A 427 9.28 15.44 -0.29
N LEU A 428 10.21 14.73 -0.94
CA LEU A 428 9.90 13.88 -2.09
C LEU A 428 9.10 12.64 -1.71
N LEU A 429 9.37 12.06 -0.54
CA LEU A 429 8.65 10.87 -0.07
C LEU A 429 7.22 11.27 0.37
N PRO A 430 6.16 10.61 -0.15
CA PRO A 430 4.80 10.78 0.35
C PRO A 430 4.73 10.56 1.87
N LYS A 431 3.94 11.38 2.56
CA LYS A 431 3.83 11.39 4.03
C LYS A 431 3.40 10.04 4.58
N ILE A 432 2.49 9.38 3.88
CA ILE A 432 2.07 8.01 4.22
C ILE A 432 3.24 7.03 4.24
N ILE A 433 4.12 7.06 3.24
CA ILE A 433 5.27 6.15 3.13
C ILE A 433 6.35 6.53 4.14
N ALA A 434 6.56 7.83 4.36
CA ALA A 434 7.44 8.36 5.39
C ALA A 434 7.07 7.83 6.79
N VAL A 435 5.81 7.93 7.19
CA VAL A 435 5.32 7.41 8.48
C VAL A 435 5.50 5.90 8.59
N MET A 436 5.25 5.14 7.52
CA MET A 436 5.40 3.68 7.53
C MET A 436 6.85 3.20 7.62
N ASN A 437 7.82 4.01 7.19
CA ASN A 437 9.25 3.67 7.11
C ASN A 437 10.10 4.46 8.11
N ASP A 438 9.47 5.11 9.09
CA ASP A 438 10.10 5.96 10.11
C ASP A 438 11.01 7.06 9.53
N PHE A 439 10.70 7.58 8.34
CA PHE A 439 11.44 8.68 7.71
C PHE A 439 10.69 10.00 7.86
N TYR A 440 11.23 10.92 8.66
CA TYR A 440 10.65 12.24 8.89
C TYR A 440 11.65 13.32 8.47
N THR A 441 11.26 14.11 7.48
CA THR A 441 12.11 15.13 6.88
C THR A 441 12.05 16.48 7.59
N ALA A 442 13.16 17.22 7.59
CA ALA A 442 13.24 18.61 8.01
C ALA A 442 12.80 19.60 6.92
N GLY A 443 12.36 19.10 5.75
CA GLY A 443 11.90 19.92 4.64
C GLY A 443 12.87 19.97 3.47
N VAL A 444 12.38 20.44 2.32
CA VAL A 444 13.20 20.78 1.17
C VAL A 444 14.04 22.01 1.51
N GLN A 445 15.33 21.97 1.20
CA GLN A 445 16.28 23.06 1.45
C GLN A 445 16.51 23.86 0.17
N THR A 446 16.87 23.17 -0.92
CA THR A 446 17.07 23.79 -2.23
C THR A 446 16.57 22.87 -3.34
N ILE A 447 16.17 23.47 -4.46
CA ILE A 447 16.01 22.77 -5.74
C ILE A 447 16.76 23.51 -6.83
N SER A 448 17.37 22.79 -7.77
CA SER A 448 17.98 23.37 -8.95
C SER A 448 17.75 22.48 -10.17
N PHE A 449 17.98 23.03 -11.36
CA PHE A 449 17.78 22.32 -12.61
C PHE A 449 19.05 22.32 -13.45
N GLU A 450 19.49 21.12 -13.81
CA GLU A 450 20.72 20.90 -14.57
C GLU A 450 20.43 20.00 -15.77
N ARG A 451 21.12 20.25 -16.88
CA ARG A 451 21.05 19.38 -18.05
C ARG A 451 22.13 18.31 -17.98
N GLU A 452 21.73 17.04 -17.98
CA GLU A 452 22.62 15.89 -18.10
C GLU A 452 22.36 15.18 -19.43
N GLY A 453 23.15 15.54 -20.45
CA GLY A 453 22.97 15.05 -21.82
C GLY A 453 21.63 15.49 -22.42
N GLU A 454 20.76 14.52 -22.74
CA GLU A 454 19.43 14.76 -23.30
C GLU A 454 18.32 14.81 -22.23
N THR A 455 18.68 14.84 -20.95
CA THR A 455 17.72 14.84 -19.84
C THR A 455 17.88 16.08 -18.98
N LEU A 456 16.76 16.73 -18.66
CA LEU A 456 16.69 17.74 -17.60
C LEU A 456 16.57 17.04 -16.25
N VAL A 457 17.42 17.40 -15.29
CA VAL A 457 17.48 16.80 -13.96
C VAL A 457 17.08 17.85 -12.93
N LEU A 458 16.11 17.49 -12.09
CA LEU A 458 15.78 18.21 -10.87
C LEU A 458 16.73 17.74 -9.76
N CYS A 459 17.66 18.60 -9.37
CA CYS A 459 18.50 18.42 -8.20
C CYS A 459 17.71 18.89 -6.97
N TRP A 460 17.56 18.02 -5.97
CA TRP A 460 16.72 18.24 -4.80
C TRP A 460 17.52 18.01 -3.52
N THR A 461 17.66 19.04 -2.69
CA THR A 461 18.37 18.93 -1.41
C THR A 461 17.39 18.84 -0.26
N GLU A 462 17.44 17.74 0.48
CA GLU A 462 16.60 17.46 1.65
C GLU A 462 17.42 16.72 2.71
N ASN A 463 17.39 17.18 3.97
CA ASN A 463 18.20 16.63 5.05
C ASN A 463 19.72 16.54 4.73
N ASN A 464 20.26 17.50 3.98
CA ASN A 464 21.63 17.50 3.45
C ASN A 464 21.95 16.33 2.49
N ILE A 465 20.93 15.65 1.98
CA ILE A 465 21.05 14.64 0.92
C ILE A 465 20.63 15.30 -0.38
N VAL A 466 21.49 15.26 -1.40
CA VAL A 466 21.17 15.71 -2.75
C VAL A 466 20.63 14.52 -3.56
N GLN A 467 19.39 14.63 -3.99
CA GLN A 467 18.72 13.69 -4.88
C GLN A 467 18.70 14.23 -6.29
N LYS A 468 19.05 13.39 -7.27
CA LYS A 468 18.92 13.72 -8.69
C LYS A 468 17.68 13.03 -9.26
N VAL A 469 16.70 13.82 -9.68
CA VAL A 469 15.43 13.33 -10.21
C VAL A 469 15.38 13.61 -11.73
N PRO A 470 15.59 12.60 -12.59
CA PRO A 470 15.53 12.78 -14.03
C PRO A 470 14.09 13.06 -14.49
N LEU A 471 13.87 14.15 -15.24
CA LEU A 471 12.54 14.57 -15.68
C LEU A 471 12.17 13.94 -17.03
N GLY A 472 11.30 12.94 -17.00
CA GLY A 472 10.80 12.27 -18.19
C GLY A 472 9.58 12.96 -18.81
N PHE A 473 9.74 13.65 -19.94
CA PHE A 473 8.64 14.38 -20.60
C PHE A 473 7.82 13.51 -21.58
N GLU A 474 8.44 12.49 -22.17
CA GLU A 474 7.75 11.56 -23.09
C GLU A 474 7.31 10.26 -22.39
N GLN A 475 8.16 9.79 -21.47
CA GLN A 475 7.94 8.58 -20.70
C GLN A 475 8.56 8.73 -19.30
N PRO A 476 8.06 8.00 -18.29
CA PRO A 476 8.65 8.05 -16.96
C PRO A 476 10.11 7.54 -16.96
N LEU A 477 11.04 8.29 -16.38
CA LEU A 477 12.45 7.91 -16.25
C LEU A 477 12.73 7.29 -14.87
N PRO A 478 13.41 6.14 -14.79
CA PRO A 478 13.69 5.47 -13.54
C PRO A 478 14.79 6.18 -12.74
N PHE A 479 14.68 6.16 -11.41
CA PHE A 479 15.72 6.59 -10.48
C PHE A 479 15.54 5.90 -9.12
N VAL A 480 16.48 6.12 -8.20
CA VAL A 480 16.36 5.63 -6.82
C VAL A 480 16.17 6.82 -5.89
N LEU A 481 15.10 6.80 -5.11
CA LEU A 481 14.86 7.77 -4.05
C LEU A 481 15.44 7.22 -2.74
N ASP A 482 16.38 7.94 -2.15
CA ASP A 482 16.99 7.61 -0.86
C ASP A 482 16.37 8.45 0.28
N ALA A 483 15.61 7.79 1.14
CA ALA A 483 14.99 8.37 2.32
C ALA A 483 15.74 7.95 3.59
N GLY A 484 16.95 8.48 3.78
CA GLY A 484 17.76 8.21 4.97
C GLY A 484 18.20 6.75 5.08
N GLY A 485 18.59 6.14 3.95
CA GLY A 485 18.98 4.74 3.79
C GLY A 485 17.82 3.84 3.33
N ASN A 486 16.57 4.26 3.49
CA ASN A 486 15.42 3.58 2.90
C ASN A 486 15.37 3.90 1.40
N ARG A 487 15.87 2.97 0.56
CA ARG A 487 15.94 3.16 -0.89
C ARG A 487 14.69 2.62 -1.58
N PHE A 488 14.07 3.45 -2.40
CA PHE A 488 12.89 3.12 -3.19
C PHE A 488 13.20 3.19 -4.68
N GLU A 489 12.87 2.14 -5.44
CA GLU A 489 12.83 2.23 -6.90
C GLU A 489 11.67 3.13 -7.30
N ALA A 490 11.99 4.21 -8.00
CA ALA A 490 11.03 5.20 -8.43
C ALA A 490 11.13 5.46 -9.94
N ALA A 491 10.12 6.11 -10.47
CA ALA A 491 10.16 6.67 -11.81
C ALA A 491 9.49 8.04 -11.84
N CYS A 492 10.03 8.96 -12.63
CA CYS A 492 9.63 10.34 -12.70
C CYS A 492 9.05 10.68 -14.08
N PHE A 493 7.83 11.22 -14.11
CA PHE A 493 7.21 11.78 -15.31
C PHE A 493 6.94 13.26 -15.10
N ALA A 494 7.39 14.09 -16.03
CA ALA A 494 7.25 15.54 -15.98
C ALA A 494 6.32 16.03 -17.07
N GLN A 495 5.56 17.08 -16.78
CA GLN A 495 4.73 17.77 -17.75
C GLN A 495 4.80 19.27 -17.50
N LEU A 496 5.08 20.04 -18.54
CA LEU A 496 4.91 21.49 -18.51
C LEU A 496 3.51 21.83 -19.02
N CYS A 497 2.79 22.67 -18.28
CA CYS A 497 1.48 23.18 -18.64
C CYS A 497 1.29 24.61 -18.13
N SER A 498 0.14 25.22 -18.41
CA SER A 498 -0.23 26.53 -17.84
C SER A 498 -1.38 26.40 -16.85
N ASP A 499 -1.42 27.27 -15.84
CA ASP A 499 -2.58 27.44 -14.95
C ASP A 499 -3.66 28.36 -15.55
N GLU A 500 -4.67 28.73 -14.77
CA GLU A 500 -5.75 29.64 -15.18
C GLU A 500 -5.30 31.07 -15.51
N ASP A 501 -4.14 31.49 -15.00
CA ASP A 501 -3.55 32.81 -15.21
C ASP A 501 -2.43 32.76 -16.26
N ASP A 502 -2.38 31.69 -17.07
CA ASP A 502 -1.39 31.40 -18.11
C ASP A 502 0.07 31.31 -17.59
N ARG A 503 0.28 31.11 -16.29
CA ARG A 503 1.61 30.94 -15.68
C ARG A 503 2.15 29.55 -15.99
N ALA A 504 3.46 29.43 -16.18
CA ALA A 504 4.08 28.14 -16.44
C ALA A 504 4.06 27.28 -15.16
N VAL A 505 3.62 26.03 -15.30
CA VAL A 505 3.56 25.05 -14.22
C VAL A 505 4.27 23.78 -14.65
N LEU A 506 5.36 23.46 -13.97
CA LEU A 506 6.01 22.16 -14.07
C LEU A 506 5.33 21.19 -13.09
N LYS A 507 4.68 20.16 -13.63
CA LYS A 507 4.15 19.02 -12.88
C LYS A 507 5.16 17.89 -12.89
N VAL A 508 5.57 17.42 -11.72
CA VAL A 508 6.50 16.28 -11.56
C VAL A 508 5.79 15.17 -10.80
N HIS A 509 5.55 14.05 -11.46
CA HIS A 509 5.00 12.83 -10.87
C HIS A 509 6.12 11.87 -10.51
N ILE A 510 6.25 11.51 -9.24
CA ILE A 510 7.19 10.51 -8.75
C ILE A 510 6.39 9.27 -8.32
N TYR A 511 6.50 8.23 -9.13
CA TYR A 511 5.88 6.93 -8.88
C TYR A 511 6.84 6.05 -8.09
N LEU A 512 6.45 5.61 -6.89
CA LEU A 512 7.21 4.63 -6.11
C LEU A 512 6.85 3.23 -6.60
N THR A 513 7.67 2.64 -7.47
CA THR A 513 7.28 1.47 -8.28
C THR A 513 7.16 0.16 -7.51
N GLU A 514 7.66 0.11 -6.28
CA GLU A 514 7.55 -1.01 -5.33
C GLU A 514 6.49 -0.76 -4.25
N SER A 515 5.78 0.39 -4.33
CA SER A 515 4.84 0.85 -3.31
C SER A 515 3.51 1.29 -3.93
N SER A 516 2.51 1.51 -3.09
CA SER A 516 1.17 1.92 -3.47
C SER A 516 1.02 3.41 -3.80
N SER A 517 2.08 4.21 -3.65
CA SER A 517 1.97 5.67 -3.58
C SER A 517 2.74 6.40 -4.68
N CYS A 518 2.16 7.53 -5.11
CA CYS A 518 2.76 8.50 -6.02
C CYS A 518 2.78 9.88 -5.37
N ARG A 519 3.86 10.65 -5.60
CA ARG A 519 4.00 12.06 -5.23
C ARG A 519 3.79 12.91 -6.48
N LEU A 520 3.03 13.98 -6.36
CA LEU A 520 2.92 15.02 -7.39
C LEU A 520 3.44 16.34 -6.82
N LEU A 521 4.39 16.93 -7.53
CA LEU A 521 4.89 18.27 -7.29
C LEU A 521 4.36 19.19 -8.38
N LYS A 522 3.82 20.35 -8.02
CA LYS A 522 3.50 21.42 -8.97
C LYS A 522 4.37 22.62 -8.62
N LEU A 523 5.28 22.98 -9.52
CA LEU A 523 6.12 24.16 -9.42
C LEU A 523 5.57 25.24 -10.35
N PHE A 524 5.15 26.38 -9.80
CA PHE A 524 4.62 27.53 -10.54
C PHE A 524 5.75 28.55 -10.78
N LEU A 525 5.92 28.97 -12.04
CA LEU A 525 7.06 29.72 -12.55
C LEU A 525 6.64 30.94 -13.39
N PRO A 526 7.26 32.11 -13.17
CA PRO A 526 7.43 32.72 -11.84
C PRO A 526 6.06 32.93 -11.17
N PHE A 527 6.02 32.84 -9.84
CA PHE A 527 4.77 32.98 -9.09
C PHE A 527 4.41 34.44 -8.78
N ASP A 528 5.40 35.32 -8.60
CA ASP A 528 5.21 36.75 -8.38
C ASP A 528 6.27 37.61 -9.09
N GLU A 529 6.23 38.93 -8.86
CA GLU A 529 7.11 39.91 -9.51
C GLU A 529 8.59 39.84 -9.05
N ARG A 530 8.97 38.90 -8.16
CA ARG A 530 10.33 38.74 -7.62
C ARG A 530 11.04 37.48 -8.10
N ASP A 531 10.53 36.86 -9.16
CA ASP A 531 11.02 35.57 -9.67
C ASP A 531 10.95 34.42 -8.63
N ASP A 532 10.09 34.56 -7.61
CA ASP A 532 9.84 33.52 -6.61
C ASP A 532 9.04 32.35 -7.22
N VAL A 533 9.18 31.17 -6.60
CA VAL A 533 8.44 29.97 -6.98
C VAL A 533 7.47 29.52 -5.89
N LEU A 534 6.32 29.01 -6.32
CA LEU A 534 5.40 28.29 -5.44
C LEU A 534 5.50 26.80 -5.73
N LEU A 535 5.78 26.01 -4.70
CA LEU A 535 5.85 24.56 -4.79
C LEU A 535 4.71 23.92 -3.98
N CYS A 536 3.78 23.30 -4.70
CA CYS A 536 2.63 22.61 -4.14
C CYS A 536 2.81 21.10 -4.22
N PHE A 537 2.50 20.41 -3.13
CA PHE A 537 2.67 18.97 -3.04
C PHE A 537 1.32 18.26 -2.92
N TYR A 538 1.21 17.14 -3.61
CA TYR A 538 0.08 16.23 -3.52
C TYR A 538 0.58 14.80 -3.47
N GLU A 539 -0.24 13.90 -2.96
CA GLU A 539 0.07 12.48 -2.91
C GLU A 539 -1.16 11.64 -3.16
N THR A 540 -0.95 10.45 -3.72
CA THR A 540 -2.01 9.48 -3.94
C THR A 540 -1.50 8.10 -3.58
N PRO A 541 -2.18 7.34 -2.72
CA PRO A 541 -3.32 7.76 -1.89
C PRO A 541 -2.98 8.89 -0.92
N GLY A 542 -3.96 9.76 -0.63
CA GLY A 542 -3.80 10.90 0.27
C GLY A 542 -3.79 10.50 1.74
N LEU A 543 -3.00 11.20 2.56
CA LEU A 543 -2.92 10.98 4.00
C LEU A 543 -4.28 11.07 4.72
N VAL A 544 -5.11 12.07 4.41
CA VAL A 544 -6.42 12.27 5.05
C VAL A 544 -7.41 11.15 4.72
N PRO A 545 -7.64 10.80 3.42
CA PRO A 545 -8.43 9.63 3.05
C PRO A 545 -7.99 8.35 3.76
N MET A 546 -6.68 8.15 3.91
CA MET A 546 -6.12 7.00 4.63
C MET A 546 -6.50 7.01 6.10
N MET A 547 -6.33 8.12 6.82
CA MET A 547 -6.67 8.18 8.25
C MET A 547 -8.15 7.96 8.51
N LEU A 548 -9.02 8.57 7.70
CA LEU A 548 -10.47 8.34 7.77
C LEU A 548 -10.81 6.87 7.55
N SER A 549 -10.16 6.27 6.55
CA SER A 549 -10.31 4.88 6.18
C SER A 549 -9.85 3.92 7.30
N LEU A 550 -8.71 4.18 7.94
CA LEU A 550 -8.25 3.41 9.10
C LEU A 550 -9.19 3.56 10.30
N ALA A 551 -9.64 4.78 10.61
CA ALA A 551 -10.54 5.03 11.75
C ALA A 551 -11.88 4.29 11.62
N GLN A 552 -12.37 4.10 10.39
CA GLN A 552 -13.56 3.32 10.10
C GLN A 552 -13.34 1.82 10.35
N LEU A 553 -12.20 1.26 9.92
CA LEU A 553 -11.88 -0.15 10.13
C LEU A 553 -11.69 -0.51 11.60
N THR A 554 -10.99 0.34 12.34
CA THR A 554 -10.62 0.07 13.74
C THR A 554 -11.74 0.43 14.71
N GLY A 555 -12.93 0.80 14.22
CA GLY A 555 -14.09 1.17 15.04
C GLY A 555 -13.90 2.46 15.85
N ILE A 556 -12.78 3.17 15.68
CA ILE A 556 -12.48 4.43 16.39
C ILE A 556 -13.53 5.49 16.06
N GLY A 557 -14.15 5.41 14.87
CA GLY A 557 -15.28 6.24 14.42
C GLY A 557 -16.48 6.36 15.37
N GLN A 558 -16.61 5.52 16.41
CA GLN A 558 -17.67 5.65 17.43
C GLN A 558 -17.19 6.28 18.75
N GLN A 559 -15.88 6.31 19.02
CA GLN A 559 -15.28 7.02 20.16
C GLN A 559 -14.71 8.39 19.76
N THR A 560 -14.75 8.73 18.48
CA THR A 560 -14.23 9.98 17.91
C THR A 560 -14.94 11.23 18.42
N ASP A 561 -16.18 11.17 18.89
CA ASP A 561 -16.88 12.40 19.31
C ASP A 561 -16.20 13.14 20.49
N ALA A 562 -15.33 12.45 21.26
CA ALA A 562 -14.59 13.07 22.36
C ALA A 562 -13.21 13.62 21.97
N LEU A 563 -12.49 12.99 21.03
CA LEU A 563 -11.19 13.47 20.53
C LEU A 563 -11.31 14.48 19.38
N PHE A 564 -12.48 14.55 18.73
CA PHE A 564 -12.72 15.26 17.48
C PHE A 564 -13.68 16.45 17.63
N ARG A 565 -13.73 17.11 18.80
CA ARG A 565 -14.56 18.31 19.00
C ARG A 565 -14.17 19.51 18.11
N ASP A 566 -12.99 19.48 17.49
CA ASP A 566 -12.48 20.47 16.51
C ASP A 566 -12.08 19.76 15.19
N MET A 567 -13.03 19.03 14.58
CA MET A 567 -12.87 18.30 13.31
C MET A 567 -12.24 19.14 12.20
N ASP A 568 -12.67 20.38 12.06
CA ASP A 568 -12.23 21.26 10.98
C ASP A 568 -10.76 21.64 11.15
N TYR A 569 -10.34 21.93 12.38
CA TYR A 569 -8.95 22.28 12.67
C TYR A 569 -8.00 21.09 12.45
N LEU A 570 -8.37 19.90 12.96
CA LEU A 570 -7.54 18.71 12.81
C LEU A 570 -7.44 18.29 11.34
N SER A 571 -8.57 18.28 10.62
CA SER A 571 -8.59 17.96 9.19
C SER A 571 -7.76 18.96 8.39
N TYR A 572 -7.91 20.26 8.66
CA TYR A 572 -7.08 21.31 8.05
C TYR A 572 -5.58 21.14 8.31
N ARG A 573 -5.19 20.79 9.54
CA ARG A 573 -3.77 20.55 9.89
C ARG A 573 -3.23 19.32 9.17
N LEU A 574 -4.02 18.26 9.06
CA LEU A 574 -3.64 17.03 8.36
C LEU A 574 -3.54 17.24 6.85
N GLU A 575 -4.44 18.02 6.26
CA GLU A 575 -4.38 18.41 4.86
C GLU A 575 -3.10 19.21 4.57
N ARG A 576 -2.77 20.22 5.38
CA ARG A 576 -1.52 20.98 5.25
C ARG A 576 -0.26 20.13 5.48
N PHE A 577 -0.36 19.11 6.34
CA PHE A 577 0.75 18.19 6.56
C PHE A 577 0.97 17.25 5.37
N GLY A 578 -0.11 16.67 4.83
CA GLY A 578 -0.07 15.76 3.68
C GLY A 578 0.21 16.45 2.34
N SER A 579 -0.31 17.66 2.17
CA SER A 579 -0.22 18.48 0.95
C SER A 579 0.39 19.86 1.28
N PRO A 580 1.68 19.92 1.67
CA PRO A 580 2.33 21.19 1.97
C PRO A 580 2.37 22.10 0.75
N VAL A 581 2.43 23.41 1.01
CA VAL A 581 2.69 24.46 0.04
C VAL A 581 3.85 25.27 0.59
N VAL A 582 4.91 25.44 -0.19
CA VAL A 582 6.13 26.14 0.22
C VAL A 582 6.52 27.18 -0.82
N HIS A 583 7.07 28.29 -0.34
CA HIS A 583 7.56 29.38 -1.16
C HIS A 583 9.09 29.25 -1.26
N GLY A 584 9.61 29.35 -2.47
CA GLY A 584 11.04 29.33 -2.74
C GLY A 584 11.48 30.66 -3.33
N HIS A 585 12.66 31.11 -2.91
CA HIS A 585 13.30 32.32 -3.42
C HIS A 585 14.42 31.94 -4.37
N GLU A 586 14.49 32.60 -5.52
CA GLU A 586 15.57 32.38 -6.46
C GLU A 586 16.92 32.81 -5.86
N GLU A 587 17.90 31.93 -5.93
CA GLU A 587 19.27 32.26 -5.54
C GLU A 587 19.86 33.17 -6.62
N THR A 588 19.74 34.48 -6.43
CA THR A 588 20.44 35.43 -7.30
C THR A 588 21.93 35.12 -7.26
N SER A 589 22.52 34.91 -8.44
CA SER A 589 23.96 34.83 -8.61
C SER A 589 24.57 36.14 -8.11
N HIS A 590 24.99 36.18 -6.86
CA HIS A 590 25.88 37.24 -6.41
C HIS A 590 27.21 37.02 -7.12
N ASP A 591 27.46 37.91 -8.09
CA ASP A 591 28.70 38.07 -8.83
C ASP A 591 29.92 37.69 -7.99
N HIS A 592 30.68 36.71 -8.48
CA HIS A 592 32.05 36.45 -8.06
C HIS A 592 33.01 37.54 -8.54
#